data_AF-A0A6M3K589-F1
#
_entry.id   AF-A0A6M3K589-F1
#
_cell.length_a   1.000
_cell.length_b   1.000
_cell.length_c   1.000
_cell.angle_alpha   90.00
_cell.angle_beta   90.00
_cell.angle_gamma   90.00
#
_symmetry.space_group_name_H-M   'P 1'
#
loop_
_entity.id
_entity.type
_entity.pdbx_description
1 polymer ?
#
loop_
_entity_poly.entity_id
_entity_poly.type
_entity_poly.pdbx_seq_one_letter_code
_entity_poly.pdbx_strand_id
1 'polypeptide(L)'
;MEIKLMKLTLENFQGVAGFAFEPQGKNATIRGVNGSGKTTIFSAFNYLLFNKDSQGKADFAIKTLDRDGQEIHNLCHAVEVELEIED
;
A
#
# COMPACT_ATOMS: atom_id res chain seq x y z
N MET A 1 -1.38 -23.83 7.15
CA MET A 1 -1.68 -22.40 7.31
C MET A 1 -1.66 -21.73 5.95
N GLU A 2 -2.83 -21.36 5.46
CA GLU A 2 -3.07 -20.58 4.25
C GLU A 2 -3.51 -19.17 4.65
N ILE A 3 -2.95 -18.15 4.00
CA ILE A 3 -3.31 -16.73 4.23
C ILE A 3 -3.81 -16.15 2.92
N LYS A 4 -5.02 -15.58 2.94
CA LYS A 4 -5.64 -14.97 1.77
C LYS A 4 -5.88 -13.47 2.02
N LEU A 5 -5.53 -12.66 1.02
CA LEU A 5 -5.83 -11.23 1.02
C LEU A 5 -7.31 -11.03 0.68
N MET A 6 -8.08 -10.44 1.59
CA MET A 6 -9.50 -10.13 1.36
C MET A 6 -9.66 -8.70 0.87
N LYS A 7 -9.01 -7.76 1.56
CA LYS A 7 -9.07 -6.33 1.26
C LYS A 7 -7.78 -5.60 1.64
N LEU A 8 -7.42 -4.58 0.87
CA LEU A 8 -6.36 -3.62 1.15
C LEU A 8 -6.87 -2.21 0.90
N THR A 9 -6.78 -1.33 1.90
CA THR A 9 -7.19 0.08 1.82
C THR A 9 -6.00 0.98 2.14
N LEU A 10 -5.80 2.04 1.35
CA LEU A 10 -4.76 3.06 1.54
C LEU A 10 -5.40 4.44 1.62
N GLU A 11 -4.85 5.29 2.49
CA GLU A 11 -5.15 6.72 2.58
C GLU A 11 -3.84 7.52 2.66
N ASN A 12 -3.64 8.44 1.72
CA ASN A 12 -2.48 9.33 1.59
C ASN A 12 -1.10 8.66 1.66
N PHE A 13 -0.97 7.41 1.22
CA PHE A 13 0.26 6.63 1.35
C PHE A 13 1.18 6.80 0.13
N GLN A 14 2.41 7.29 0.33
CA GLN A 14 3.43 7.52 -0.72
C GLN A 14 2.90 8.07 -2.06
N GLY A 15 2.12 9.17 -2.02
CA GLY A 15 1.59 9.81 -3.23
C GLY A 15 0.28 9.23 -3.75
N VAL A 16 -0.21 8.11 -3.20
CA VAL A 16 -1.56 7.59 -3.48
C VAL A 16 -2.52 8.20 -2.46
N ALA A 17 -3.37 9.12 -2.91
CA ALA A 17 -4.35 9.79 -2.06
C ALA A 17 -5.36 8.81 -1.44
N GLY A 18 -5.83 7.84 -2.22
CA GLY A 18 -6.72 6.79 -1.75
C GLY A 18 -6.82 5.63 -2.74
N PHE A 19 -6.90 4.41 -2.21
CA PHE A 19 -7.09 3.21 -3.03
C PHE A 19 -7.72 2.09 -2.20
N ALA A 20 -8.64 1.34 -2.81
CA ALA A 20 -9.23 0.14 -2.22
C ALA A 20 -9.12 -1.02 -3.22
N PHE A 21 -8.64 -2.16 -2.72
CA PHE A 21 -8.48 -3.39 -3.50
C PHE A 21 -9.08 -4.56 -2.76
N GLU A 22 -10.07 -5.20 -3.36
CA GLU A 22 -10.89 -6.26 -2.74
C GLU A 22 -10.84 -7.55 -3.58
N PRO A 23 -9.71 -8.28 -3.59
CA PRO A 23 -9.59 -9.52 -4.36
C PRO A 23 -10.40 -10.68 -3.75
N GLN A 24 -10.88 -10.56 -2.51
CA GLN A 24 -11.70 -11.57 -1.83
C GLN A 24 -11.07 -12.98 -1.87
N GLY A 25 -9.76 -13.05 -1.59
CA GLY A 25 -8.99 -14.29 -1.59
C GLY A 25 -8.72 -14.91 -2.97
N LYS A 26 -9.10 -14.24 -4.06
CA LYS A 26 -8.88 -14.72 -5.44
C LYS A 26 -7.64 -14.11 -6.06
N ASN A 27 -7.13 -14.78 -7.08
CA ASN A 27 -6.10 -14.21 -7.95
C ASN A 27 -6.63 -12.94 -8.63
N ALA A 28 -5.84 -11.88 -8.56
CA ALA A 28 -6.18 -10.59 -9.13
C ALA A 28 -4.93 -9.89 -9.68
N THR A 29 -5.11 -8.87 -10.53
CA THR A 29 -4.01 -8.12 -11.13
C THR A 29 -4.30 -6.63 -11.10
N ILE A 30 -3.36 -5.84 -10.59
CA ILE A 30 -3.41 -4.38 -10.62
C ILE A 30 -2.58 -3.89 -11.82
N ARG A 31 -3.21 -3.11 -12.70
CA ARG A 31 -2.59 -2.57 -13.93
C ARG A 31 -2.82 -1.06 -14.02
N GLY A 32 -1.93 -0.37 -14.73
CA GLY A 32 -1.95 1.09 -14.87
C GLY A 32 -0.66 1.59 -15.51
N VAL A 33 -0.65 2.84 -15.98
CA VAL A 33 0.50 3.48 -16.64
C VAL A 33 1.67 3.71 -15.66
N ASN A 34 2.88 3.93 -16.18
CA ASN A 34 4.04 4.25 -15.32
C ASN A 34 3.74 5.48 -14.44
N GLY A 35 4.16 5.44 -13.18
CA GLY A 35 3.88 6.50 -12.21
C GLY A 35 2.47 6.48 -11.58
N SER A 36 1.59 5.55 -11.96
CA SER A 36 0.20 5.50 -11.45
C SER A 36 0.02 4.93 -10.04
N GLY A 37 1.09 4.77 -9.24
CA GLY A 37 0.99 4.23 -7.87
C GLY A 37 0.95 2.70 -7.73
N LYS A 38 1.15 1.92 -8.80
CA LYS A 38 1.18 0.44 -8.73
C LYS A 38 2.19 -0.09 -7.69
N THR A 39 3.42 0.42 -7.74
CA THR A 39 4.48 0.05 -6.80
C THR A 39 4.13 0.47 -5.37
N THR A 40 3.51 1.64 -5.21
CA THR A 40 3.03 2.15 -3.91
C THR A 40 2.03 1.21 -3.26
N ILE A 41 1.08 0.65 -4.02
CA ILE A 41 0.11 -0.31 -3.50
C ILE A 41 0.81 -1.55 -2.94
N PHE A 42 1.83 -2.06 -3.63
CA PHE A 42 2.62 -3.19 -3.14
C PHE A 42 3.48 -2.80 -1.92
N SER A 43 4.10 -1.61 -1.92
CA SER A 43 4.82 -1.08 -0.75
C SER A 43 3.91 -0.96 0.48
N ALA A 44 2.65 -0.56 0.32
CA ALA A 44 1.70 -0.43 1.44
C ALA A 44 1.44 -1.78 2.13
N PHE A 45 1.22 -2.83 1.34
CA PHE A 45 1.06 -4.18 1.86
C PHE A 45 2.31 -4.65 2.63
N ASN A 46 3.51 -4.47 2.05
CA ASN A 46 4.77 -4.83 2.71
C ASN A 46 5.04 -3.99 3.96
N TYR A 47 4.68 -2.71 3.95
CA TYR A 47 4.86 -1.81 5.07
C TYR A 47 4.07 -2.31 6.28
N LEU A 48 2.78 -2.62 6.06
CA LEU A 48 1.89 -3.02 7.14
C LEU A 48 2.34 -4.31 7.83
N LEU A 49 2.82 -5.30 7.06
CA LEU A 49 3.19 -6.60 7.61
C LEU A 49 4.66 -6.70 8.06
N PHE A 50 5.55 -5.94 7.43
CA PHE A 50 7.00 -6.16 7.56
C PHE A 50 7.81 -4.88 7.80
N ASN A 51 7.16 -3.71 7.86
CA ASN A 51 7.82 -2.40 7.94
C ASN A 51 8.85 -2.19 6.80
N LYS A 52 8.51 -2.61 5.57
CA LYS A 52 9.38 -2.56 4.39
C LYS A 52 8.65 -2.04 3.16
N ASP A 53 9.37 -1.44 2.22
CA ASP A 53 8.83 -1.06 0.91
C ASP A 53 8.80 -2.23 -0.10
N SER A 54 8.39 -1.93 -1.34
CA SER A 54 8.43 -2.88 -2.47
C SER A 54 9.81 -3.46 -2.80
N GLN A 55 10.91 -2.82 -2.37
CA GLN A 55 12.29 -3.27 -2.57
C GLN A 55 12.88 -3.94 -1.32
N GLY A 56 12.10 -4.07 -0.23
CA GLY A 56 12.55 -4.67 1.02
C GLY A 56 13.33 -3.72 1.94
N LYS A 57 13.33 -2.41 1.66
CA LYS A 57 14.02 -1.39 2.46
C LYS A 57 13.13 -0.93 3.61
N ALA A 58 13.75 -0.65 4.76
CA ALA A 58 13.06 -0.11 5.93
C ALA A 58 13.21 1.42 6.07
N ASP A 59 14.14 2.05 5.35
CA ASP A 59 14.42 3.49 5.40
C ASP A 59 13.65 4.28 4.33
N PHE A 60 12.33 4.12 4.30
CA PHE A 60 11.49 4.79 3.29
C PHE A 60 10.51 5.79 3.90
N ALA A 61 10.20 6.84 3.13
CA ALA A 61 9.19 7.80 3.51
C ALA A 61 7.79 7.23 3.26
N ILE A 62 6.98 7.13 4.32
CA ILE A 62 5.55 6.78 4.24
C ILE A 62 4.71 7.98 3.81
N LYS A 63 5.15 9.17 4.23
CA LYS A 63 4.46 10.43 3.96
C LYS A 63 4.47 10.75 2.47
N THR A 64 3.38 11.35 2.03
CA THR A 64 3.26 11.86 0.67
C THR A 64 4.12 13.12 0.53
N LEU A 65 4.89 13.17 -0.55
CA LEU A 65 5.70 14.33 -0.91
C LEU A 65 4.97 15.15 -1.99
N ASP A 66 5.14 16.46 -1.95
CA ASP A 66 4.71 17.36 -3.00
C ASP A 66 5.66 17.34 -4.22
N ARG A 67 5.44 18.24 -5.17
CA ARG A 67 6.25 18.33 -6.40
C ARG A 67 7.68 18.78 -6.14
N ASP A 68 7.93 19.44 -5.01
CA ASP A 68 9.23 19.95 -4.59
C ASP A 68 9.94 18.95 -3.64
N GLY A 69 9.34 17.78 -3.43
CA GLY A 69 9.87 16.72 -2.57
C GLY A 69 9.65 16.96 -1.07
N GLN A 70 8.82 17.94 -0.69
CA GLN A 70 8.52 18.25 0.70
C GLN A 70 7.33 17.43 1.20
N GLU A 71 7.35 17.06 2.48
CA GLU A 71 6.22 16.34 3.09
C GLU A 71 4.95 17.20 3.06
N ILE A 72 3.85 16.63 2.59
CA ILE A 72 2.54 17.28 2.73
C ILE A 72 2.08 17.10 4.18
N HIS A 73 2.08 18.21 4.92
CA HIS A 73 1.66 18.23 6.32
C HIS A 73 0.14 18.10 6.50
N ASN A 74 -0.28 17.67 7.69
CA ASN A 74 -1.69 17.53 8.10
C ASN A 74 -2.51 16.52 7.30
N LEU A 75 -1.88 15.51 6.71
CA LEU A 75 -2.57 14.36 6.13
C LEU A 75 -2.65 13.20 7.14
N CYS A 76 -3.81 12.55 7.20
CA CYS A 76 -3.94 11.25 7.84
C CYS A 76 -3.37 10.19 6.88
N HIS A 77 -2.42 9.39 7.37
CA HIS A 77 -1.83 8.30 6.61
C HIS A 77 -2.30 6.98 7.21
N ALA A 78 -2.96 6.16 6.40
CA ALA A 78 -3.47 4.87 6.86
C ALA A 78 -3.26 3.79 5.80
N VAL A 79 -2.93 2.59 6.27
CA VAL A 79 -2.97 1.36 5.48
C VAL A 79 -3.68 0.31 6.33
N GLU A 80 -4.69 -0.33 5.77
CA GLU A 80 -5.48 -1.37 6.43
C GLU A 80 -5.55 -2.60 5.54
N VAL A 81 -5.44 -3.78 6.15
CA VAL A 81 -5.57 -5.07 5.45
C VAL A 81 -6.56 -5.96 6.18
N GLU A 82 -7.39 -6.65 5.41
CA GLU A 82 -8.22 -7.76 5.87
C GLU A 82 -7.62 -9.05 5.31
N LEU A 83 -7.28 -9.98 6.21
CA LEU A 83 -6.71 -11.29 5.89
C LEU A 83 -7.61 -12.40 6.41
N GLU A 84 -7.84 -13.40 5.58
CA GLU A 84 -8.43 -14.68 5.99
C GLU A 84 -7.28 -15.66 6.27
N ILE A 85 -7.34 -16.36 7.41
CA ILE A 85 -6.34 -17.33 7.85
C ILE A 85 -7.02 -18.67 8.06
N GLU A 86 -6.56 -19.68 7.32
CA GLU A 86 -7.02 -21.07 7.42
C GLU A 86 -5.85 -21.95 7.89
N ASP A 87 -6.11 -22.94 8.73
CA ASP A 87 -5.09 -23.85 9.29
C ASP A 87 -4.58 -24.90 8.28
#